data_AF-A0A945DV32-F1
#
_entry.id   AF-A0A945DV32-F1
#
_cell.length_a   1.000
_cell.length_b   1.000
_cell.length_c   1.000
_cell.angle_alpha   90.00
_cell.angle_beta   90.00
_cell.angle_gamma   90.00
#
_symmetry.space_group_name_H-M   'P 1'
#
loop_
_entity.id
_entity.type
_entity.pdbx_description
1 polymer ?
#
loop_
_entity_poly.entity_id
_entity_poly.type
_entity_poly.pdbx_seq_one_letter_code
_entity_poly.pdbx_strand_id
1 'polypeptide(L)'
;MNLPFLSTERSTGWLKPFGGTALVLIIVTLFLFWDSFDPALILFSNDGPLGSISTEAIEMPGTFSGYWHDLNWLGYEQPSASPGIYMALGLLLQKSVLYLKWCTPICLIFLGLSAWFFFRTLGFRNLACTIGAV
;
A
#
# COMPACT_ATOMS: atom_id res chain seq x y z
N MET A 1 -14.10 25.39 14.19
CA MET A 1 -12.71 24.92 13.95
C MET A 1 -12.45 24.98 12.46
N ASN A 2 -11.58 25.89 11.97
CA ASN A 2 -11.32 26.02 10.52
C ASN A 2 -10.33 24.93 10.08
N LEU A 3 -10.86 23.84 9.50
CA LEU A 3 -10.04 22.74 8.95
C LEU A 3 -9.65 23.08 7.51
N PRO A 4 -8.39 23.45 7.22
CA PRO A 4 -7.99 23.99 5.92
C PRO A 4 -8.11 22.99 4.76
N PHE A 5 -8.12 21.68 5.05
CA PHE A 5 -8.35 20.62 4.07
C PHE A 5 -9.83 20.49 3.66
N LEU A 6 -10.78 20.82 4.54
CA LEU A 6 -12.22 20.85 4.23
C LEU A 6 -12.70 22.21 3.70
N SER A 7 -11.78 23.13 3.45
CA SER A 7 -12.10 24.47 2.96
C SER A 7 -12.65 24.41 1.53
N THR A 8 -13.76 25.11 1.30
CA THR A 8 -14.28 25.38 -0.05
C THR A 8 -13.42 26.39 -0.80
N GLU A 9 -12.60 27.17 -0.09
CA GLU A 9 -11.61 28.08 -0.69
C GLU A 9 -10.28 27.37 -0.93
N ARG A 10 -9.58 27.77 -1.98
CA ARG A 10 -8.22 27.28 -2.28
C ARG A 10 -7.23 27.99 -1.35
N SER A 11 -6.51 27.23 -0.53
CA SER A 11 -5.45 27.83 0.30
C SER A 11 -4.18 28.05 -0.51
N THR A 12 -3.52 29.19 -0.27
CA THR A 12 -2.20 29.53 -0.84
C THR A 12 -1.11 28.55 -0.38
N GLY A 13 -1.15 28.10 0.88
CA GLY A 13 -0.26 27.06 1.40
C GLY A 13 -0.76 25.63 1.13
N TRP A 14 0.17 24.68 0.96
CA TRP A 14 -0.15 23.27 0.66
C TRP A 14 0.04 22.32 1.85
N LEU A 15 0.92 22.64 2.81
CA LEU A 15 1.25 21.74 3.93
C LEU A 15 0.05 21.40 4.84
N LYS A 16 -0.71 22.41 5.27
CA LYS A 16 -1.87 22.21 6.14
C LYS A 16 -3.00 21.40 5.48
N PRO A 17 -3.44 21.70 4.24
CA PRO A 17 -4.46 20.87 3.58
C PRO A 17 -3.95 19.48 3.21
N PHE A 18 -2.67 19.36 2.86
CA PHE A 18 -2.03 18.07 2.60
C PHE A 18 -2.02 17.19 3.85
N GLY A 19 -1.48 17.70 4.96
CA GLY A 19 -1.40 16.94 6.22
C GLY A 19 -2.77 16.53 6.75
N GLY A 20 -3.77 17.42 6.62
CA GLY A 20 -5.16 17.07 6.96
C GLY A 20 -5.74 15.97 6.07
N THR A 21 -5.51 16.04 4.76
CA THR A 21 -5.96 14.98 3.83
C THR A 21 -5.26 13.66 4.11
N ALA A 22 -3.94 13.68 4.30
CA ALA A 22 -3.15 12.50 4.63
C ALA A 22 -3.64 11.83 5.92
N LEU A 23 -3.97 12.62 6.95
CA LEU A 23 -4.51 12.10 8.19
C LEU A 23 -5.88 11.44 7.99
N VAL A 24 -6.78 12.06 7.23
CA VAL A 24 -8.09 11.46 6.91
C VAL A 24 -7.91 10.16 6.13
N LEU A 25 -7.05 10.16 5.11
CA LEU A 25 -6.76 8.98 4.30
C LEU A 25 -6.20 7.83 5.12
N ILE A 26 -5.28 8.10 6.04
CA ILE A 26 -4.75 7.11 6.98
C ILE A 26 -5.89 6.55 7.86
N ILE A 27 -6.71 7.41 8.44
CA ILE A 27 -7.81 6.97 9.32
C ILE A 27 -8.81 6.09 8.56
N VAL A 28 -9.26 6.51 7.38
CA VAL A 28 -10.20 5.75 6.56
C VAL A 28 -9.59 4.42 6.13
N THR A 29 -8.33 4.42 5.69
CA THR A 29 -7.65 3.18 5.29
C THR A 29 -7.49 2.23 6.47
N LEU A 30 -7.07 2.70 7.64
CA LEU A 30 -6.97 1.86 8.85
C LEU A 30 -8.33 1.33 9.30
N PHE A 31 -9.39 2.10 9.13
CA PHE A 31 -10.76 1.66 9.41
C PHE A 31 -11.22 0.56 8.44
N LEU A 32 -10.99 0.74 7.13
CA LEU A 32 -11.35 -0.25 6.11
C LEU A 32 -10.59 -1.57 6.27
N PHE A 33 -9.34 -1.50 6.73
CA PHE A 33 -8.47 -2.65 6.95
C PHE A 33 -8.29 -2.96 8.44
N TRP A 34 -9.29 -2.66 9.27
CA TRP A 34 -9.23 -2.89 10.71
C TRP A 34 -8.97 -4.37 11.04
N ASP A 35 -9.55 -5.29 10.27
CA ASP A 35 -9.35 -6.73 10.46
C ASP A 35 -7.91 -7.18 10.17
N SER A 36 -7.10 -6.38 9.45
CA SER A 36 -5.68 -6.66 9.27
C SER A 36 -4.89 -6.63 10.60
N PHE A 37 -5.42 -6.00 11.65
CA PHE A 37 -4.84 -6.04 13.00
C PHE A 37 -5.06 -7.37 13.73
N ASP A 38 -6.05 -8.18 13.32
CA ASP A 38 -6.28 -9.50 13.92
C ASP A 38 -5.17 -10.47 13.48
N PRO A 39 -4.35 -11.01 14.40
CA PRO A 39 -3.27 -11.93 14.04
C PRO A 39 -3.76 -13.24 13.37
N ALA A 40 -5.02 -13.63 13.55
CA ALA A 40 -5.60 -14.82 12.96
C ALA A 40 -6.08 -14.61 11.51
N LEU A 41 -6.22 -13.35 11.07
CA LEU A 41 -6.72 -13.01 9.74
C LEU A 41 -5.58 -12.56 8.82
N ILE A 42 -5.72 -12.84 7.53
CA ILE A 42 -4.86 -12.33 6.46
C ILE A 42 -5.71 -11.65 5.41
N LEU A 43 -5.14 -10.65 4.73
CA LEU A 43 -5.76 -10.12 3.53
C LEU A 43 -5.51 -11.09 2.38
N PHE A 44 -6.59 -11.57 1.77
CA PHE A 44 -6.52 -12.46 0.62
C PHE A 44 -5.92 -11.74 -0.59
N SER A 45 -4.96 -12.39 -1.26
CA SER A 45 -4.37 -11.92 -2.51
C SER A 45 -4.37 -13.05 -3.52
N ASN A 46 -5.02 -12.81 -4.66
CA ASN A 46 -5.06 -13.78 -5.76
C ASN A 46 -3.68 -13.96 -6.42
N ASP A 47 -2.94 -12.86 -6.55
CA ASP A 47 -1.66 -12.85 -7.29
C ASP A 47 -0.46 -13.13 -6.38
N GLY A 48 -0.67 -13.18 -5.06
CA GLY A 48 0.34 -13.55 -4.07
C GLY A 48 -0.30 -14.33 -2.93
N PRO A 49 -0.86 -15.53 -3.19
CA PRO A 49 -1.53 -16.30 -2.14
C PRO A 49 -0.54 -16.68 -1.05
N LEU A 50 -0.98 -16.68 0.22
CA LEU A 50 -0.11 -16.90 1.38
C LEU A 50 0.77 -18.15 1.20
N GLY A 51 0.18 -19.26 0.75
CA GLY A 51 0.92 -20.52 0.56
C GLY A 51 2.07 -20.43 -0.44
N SER A 52 1.96 -19.60 -1.47
CA SER A 52 3.08 -19.34 -2.39
C SER A 52 4.10 -18.41 -1.77
N ILE A 53 3.64 -17.33 -1.11
CA ILE A 53 4.54 -16.31 -0.59
C ILE A 53 5.17 -16.65 0.77
N SER A 54 4.82 -17.78 1.39
CA SER A 54 5.37 -18.25 2.66
C SER A 54 6.35 -19.43 2.53
N THR A 55 6.70 -19.85 1.32
CA THR A 55 7.67 -20.95 1.14
C THR A 55 9.09 -20.49 1.47
N GLU A 56 9.95 -21.42 1.90
CA GLU A 56 11.36 -21.12 2.19
C GLU A 56 12.12 -20.78 0.90
N ALA A 57 11.70 -21.35 -0.24
CA ALA A 57 12.31 -21.13 -1.55
C ALA A 57 12.33 -19.66 -2.01
N ILE A 58 11.44 -18.82 -1.47
CA ILE A 58 11.31 -17.41 -1.86
C ILE A 58 11.76 -16.45 -0.78
N GLU A 59 12.48 -16.94 0.23
CA GLU A 59 13.04 -16.09 1.27
C GLU A 59 13.94 -15.01 0.63
N MET A 60 13.64 -13.75 0.93
CA MET A 60 14.41 -12.62 0.42
C MET A 60 15.68 -12.48 1.27
N PRO A 61 16.86 -12.17 0.68
CA PRO A 61 17.06 -11.72 -0.71
C PRO A 61 17.35 -12.85 -1.72
N GLY A 62 17.32 -14.12 -1.33
CA GLY A 62 17.64 -15.26 -2.22
C GLY A 62 16.80 -15.28 -3.50
N THR A 63 15.56 -14.82 -3.41
CA THR A 63 14.61 -14.65 -4.54
C THR A 63 15.17 -13.84 -5.72
N PHE A 64 16.13 -12.93 -5.50
CA PHE A 64 16.73 -12.12 -6.57
C PHE A 64 17.67 -12.92 -7.48
N SER A 65 18.11 -14.11 -7.07
CA SER A 65 18.97 -14.99 -7.87
C SER A 65 18.19 -16.06 -8.65
N GLY A 66 16.86 -16.02 -8.59
CA GLY A 66 16.01 -17.11 -9.07
C GLY A 66 15.93 -18.24 -8.06
N TYR A 67 14.86 -19.02 -8.12
CA TYR A 67 14.60 -20.09 -7.16
C TYR A 67 13.76 -21.20 -7.78
N TRP A 68 13.75 -22.35 -7.12
CA TRP A 68 12.86 -23.46 -7.46
C TRP A 68 11.58 -23.34 -6.64
N HIS A 69 10.44 -23.12 -7.30
CA HIS A 69 9.16 -22.99 -6.62
C HIS A 69 8.65 -24.40 -6.25
N ASP A 70 8.72 -24.75 -4.98
CA ASP A 70 8.50 -26.10 -4.45
C ASP A 70 7.06 -26.40 -4.01
N LEU A 71 6.15 -25.42 -4.11
CA LEU A 71 4.75 -25.57 -3.69
C LEU A 71 3.97 -26.70 -4.40
N ASN A 72 4.34 -27.02 -5.64
CA ASN A 72 3.70 -28.07 -6.43
C ASN A 72 4.54 -29.35 -6.39
N TRP A 73 3.93 -30.53 -6.61
CA TRP A 73 4.62 -31.84 -6.52
C TRP A 73 5.97 -31.87 -7.26
N LEU A 74 6.00 -31.43 -8.52
CA LEU A 74 7.25 -31.37 -9.29
C LEU A 74 7.96 -30.02 -9.18
N GLY A 75 7.28 -28.98 -8.68
CA GLY A 75 7.75 -27.60 -8.71
C GLY A 75 7.96 -27.05 -10.12
N TYR A 76 8.52 -25.84 -10.19
CA TYR A 76 8.95 -25.22 -11.44
C TYR A 76 10.00 -24.14 -11.17
N GLU A 77 10.80 -23.80 -12.19
CA GLU A 77 11.75 -22.70 -12.13
C GLU A 77 11.04 -21.35 -12.09
N GLN A 78 11.35 -20.51 -11.11
CA GLN A 78 10.95 -19.11 -11.13
C GLN A 78 12.16 -18.25 -11.46
N PRO A 79 12.08 -17.38 -12.49
CA PRO A 79 13.12 -16.39 -12.76
C PRO A 79 13.28 -15.43 -11.57
N SER A 80 14.40 -14.72 -11.56
CA SER A 80 14.71 -13.77 -10.49
C SER A 80 13.58 -12.76 -10.27
N ALA A 81 13.28 -12.50 -9.00
CA ALA A 81 12.37 -11.42 -8.64
C ALA A 81 12.91 -10.09 -9.19
N SER A 82 12.07 -9.36 -9.94
CA SER A 82 12.47 -8.07 -10.50
C SER A 82 12.62 -7.02 -9.40
N PRO A 83 13.74 -6.26 -9.34
CA PRO A 83 13.88 -5.16 -8.40
C PRO A 83 12.79 -4.12 -8.62
N GLY A 84 11.95 -3.90 -7.60
CA GLY A 84 10.83 -2.97 -7.68
C GLY A 84 10.29 -2.61 -6.30
N ILE A 85 9.36 -1.66 -6.24
CA ILE A 85 8.79 -1.14 -4.98
C ILE A 85 8.16 -2.25 -4.14
N TYR A 86 7.46 -3.20 -4.78
CA TYR A 86 6.88 -4.36 -4.10
C TYR A 86 7.94 -5.28 -3.48
N MET A 87 9.05 -5.52 -4.17
CA MET A 87 10.15 -6.33 -3.63
C MET A 87 10.91 -5.59 -2.53
N ALA A 88 11.06 -4.27 -2.64
CA ALA A 88 11.60 -3.45 -1.55
C ALA A 88 10.71 -3.48 -0.30
N LEU A 89 9.38 -3.48 -0.49
CA LEU A 89 8.42 -3.63 0.58
C LEU A 89 8.50 -5.05 1.20
N GLY A 90 8.62 -6.09 0.37
CA GLY A 90 8.86 -7.46 0.82
C GLY A 90 10.13 -7.58 1.67
N LEU A 91 11.23 -6.99 1.20
CA LEU A 91 12.51 -6.91 1.93
C LEU A 91 12.39 -6.11 3.23
N LEU A 92 11.55 -5.09 3.29
CA LEU A 92 11.38 -4.29 4.52
C LEU A 92 10.55 -5.04 5.56
N LEU A 93 9.47 -5.71 5.14
CA LEU A 93 8.55 -6.37 6.06
C LEU A 93 9.06 -7.76 6.47
N GLN A 94 9.84 -8.44 5.62
CA GLN A 94 10.46 -9.77 5.79
C GLN A 94 9.48 -10.94 6.05
N LYS A 95 8.30 -10.66 6.59
CA LYS A 95 7.25 -11.63 6.92
C LYS A 95 6.12 -11.53 5.90
N SER A 96 5.84 -12.65 5.22
CA SER A 96 4.79 -12.77 4.21
C SER A 96 3.40 -12.36 4.72
N VAL A 97 3.11 -12.68 5.98
CA VAL A 97 1.86 -12.29 6.65
C VAL A 97 1.73 -10.77 6.80
N LEU A 98 2.82 -10.10 7.22
CA LEU A 98 2.82 -8.64 7.34
C LEU A 98 2.73 -8.00 5.95
N TYR A 99 3.46 -8.54 4.97
CA TYR A 99 3.41 -8.08 3.59
C TYR A 99 1.96 -8.08 3.06
N LEU A 100 1.24 -9.19 3.21
CA LEU A 100 -0.16 -9.27 2.77
C LEU A 100 -1.08 -8.28 3.49
N LYS A 101 -0.93 -8.13 4.80
CA LYS A 101 -1.77 -7.24 5.61
C LYS A 101 -1.61 -5.77 5.24
N TRP A 102 -0.38 -5.35 4.97
CA TRP A 102 -0.02 -3.93 4.90
C TRP A 102 0.27 -3.42 3.49
N CYS A 103 0.57 -4.30 2.53
CA CYS A 103 0.86 -3.88 1.16
C CYS A 103 -0.32 -3.10 0.55
N THR A 104 -1.53 -3.64 0.60
CA THR A 104 -2.72 -2.98 0.04
C THR A 104 -3.05 -1.64 0.72
N PRO A 105 -3.12 -1.53 2.07
CA PRO A 105 -3.28 -0.25 2.75
C PRO A 105 -2.23 0.80 2.36
N ILE A 106 -0.96 0.41 2.29
CA ILE A 106 0.14 1.32 1.92
C ILE A 106 -0.05 1.82 0.49
N CYS A 107 -0.35 0.93 -0.46
CA CYS A 107 -0.62 1.29 -1.86
C CYS A 107 -1.79 2.27 -1.99
N LEU A 108 -2.87 2.09 -1.22
CA LEU A 108 -4.02 3.00 -1.23
C LEU A 108 -3.67 4.39 -0.70
N ILE A 109 -2.84 4.48 0.36
CA ILE A 109 -2.36 5.77 0.86
C ILE A 109 -1.54 6.49 -0.22
N PHE A 110 -0.60 5.80 -0.87
CA PHE A 110 0.19 6.40 -1.95
C PHE A 110 -0.67 6.84 -3.14
N LEU A 111 -1.67 6.03 -3.51
CA LEU A 111 -2.63 6.37 -4.57
C LEU A 111 -3.42 7.63 -4.22
N GLY A 112 -4.00 7.69 -3.02
CA GLY A 112 -4.80 8.82 -2.57
C GLY A 112 -3.98 10.12 -2.47
N LEU A 113 -2.74 10.04 -1.96
CA LEU A 113 -1.84 11.19 -1.94
C LEU A 113 -1.48 11.66 -3.36
N SER A 114 -1.27 10.74 -4.29
CA SER A 114 -1.00 11.06 -5.70
C SER A 114 -2.21 11.73 -6.36
N ALA A 115 -3.42 11.22 -6.10
CA ALA A 115 -4.68 11.80 -6.55
C ALA A 115 -4.86 13.21 -5.99
N TRP A 116 -4.54 13.44 -4.71
CA TRP A 116 -4.58 14.79 -4.11
C TRP A 116 -3.69 15.78 -4.85
N PHE A 117 -2.44 15.40 -5.14
CA PHE A 117 -1.52 16.24 -5.90
C PHE A 117 -2.06 16.53 -7.30
N PHE A 118 -2.61 15.52 -7.98
CA PHE A 118 -3.23 15.68 -9.30
C PHE A 118 -4.43 16.64 -9.28
N PHE A 119 -5.36 16.52 -8.33
CA PHE A 119 -6.49 17.45 -8.24
C PHE A 119 -6.04 18.88 -7.90
N ARG A 120 -4.97 19.01 -7.11
CA ARG A 120 -4.40 20.31 -6.79
C ARG A 120 -3.70 20.96 -7.99
N THR A 121 -3.03 20.18 -8.85
CA THR A 121 -2.41 20.69 -10.08
C THR A 121 -3.46 21.15 -11.08
N LEU A 122 -4.62 20.49 -11.14
CA LEU A 122 -5.78 20.94 -11.91
C LEU A 122 -6.44 22.23 -11.38
N GLY A 123 -6.02 22.73 -10.21
CA GLY A 123 -6.52 23.98 -9.64
C GLY A 123 -7.83 23.84 -8.87
N PHE A 124 -8.24 22.62 -8.50
CA PHE A 124 -9.43 22.40 -7.70
C PHE A 124 -9.32 22.98 -6.28
N ARG A 125 -10.49 23.17 -5.66
CA ARG A 125 -10.64 23.63 -4.27
C ARG A 125 -10.13 22.55 -3.31
N ASN A 126 -9.70 22.96 -2.10
CA ASN A 126 -9.12 22.03 -1.13
C ASN A 126 -10.06 20.87 -0.80
N LEU A 127 -11.36 21.16 -0.59
CA LEU A 127 -12.37 20.12 -0.34
C LEU A 127 -12.48 19.10 -1.47
N ALA A 128 -12.46 19.52 -2.73
CA ALA A 128 -12.51 18.60 -3.88
C ALA A 128 -11.24 17.74 -3.97
N CYS A 129 -10.08 18.30 -3.64
CA CYS A 129 -8.82 17.56 -3.60
C CYS A 129 -8.84 16.50 -2.48
N THR A 130 -9.38 16.84 -1.30
CA THR A 130 -9.50 15.92 -0.17
C THR A 130 -10.48 14.79 -0.46
N ILE A 131 -11.65 15.09 -1.03
CA ILE A 131 -12.64 14.05 -1.40
C ILE A 131 -12.09 13.15 -2.50
N GLY A 132 -11.40 13.70 -3.50
CA GLY A 132 -10.82 12.86 -4.56
C GLY A 132 -9.64 12.01 -4.09
N ALA A 133 -9.03 12.33 -2.95
CA ALA A 133 -7.90 11.60 -2.40
C ALA A 133 -8.31 10.41 -1.52
N VAL A 134 -9.52 10.46 -0.94
CA VAL A 134 -10.05 9.49 0.03
C VAL A 134 -11.00 8.54 -0.67
#